data_AF-A0A498CV62-F1
#
_entry.id   AF-A0A498CV62-F1
#
_cell.length_a   1.000
_cell.length_b   1.000
_cell.length_c   1.000
_cell.angle_alpha   90.00
_cell.angle_beta   90.00
_cell.angle_gamma   90.00
#
_symmetry.space_group_name_H-M   'P 1'
#
loop_
_entity.id
_entity.type
_entity.pdbx_description
1 polymer ?
#
loop_
_entity_poly.entity_id
_entity_poly.type
_entity_poly.pdbx_seq_one_letter_code
_entity_poly.pdbx_strand_id
1 'polypeptide(L)' 'MIPKFLSLDEATHHLYLEGKEGPIRCQVDGSLWEVWQDGRSRWVSNCEVA' A
#
# COMPACT_ATOMS: atom_id res chain seq x y z
N MET A 1 1.82 6.48 -11.72
CA MET A 1 0.56 5.76 -11.44
C MET A 1 0.69 5.09 -10.09
N ILE A 2 -0.36 5.10 -9.28
CA ILE A 2 -0.38 4.39 -8.00
C ILE A 2 -0.74 2.93 -8.29
N PRO A 3 0.09 1.94 -7.88
CA PRO A 3 -0.21 0.54 -8.09
C PRO A 3 -1.52 0.16 -7.38
N LYS A 4 -2.33 -0.66 -8.03
CA LYS A 4 -3.57 -1.19 -7.47
C LYS A 4 -3.37 -2.65 -7.16
N PHE A 5 -3.71 -3.05 -5.95
CA PHE A 5 -3.66 -4.44 -5.51
C PHE A 5 -5.05 -4.89 -5.07
N LEU A 6 -5.30 -6.18 -5.18
CA LEU A 6 -6.53 -6.80 -4.70
C LEU A 6 -6.59 -6.84 -3.17
N SER A 7 -5.43 -6.81 -2.50
CA SER A 7 -5.32 -6.89 -1.04
C SER A 7 -3.99 -6.33 -0.54
N LEU A 8 -3.94 -5.98 0.75
CA LEU A 8 -2.70 -5.53 1.41
C LEU A 8 -1.63 -6.63 1.45
N ASP A 9 -2.05 -7.89 1.50
CA ASP A 9 -1.17 -9.07 1.46
C ASP A 9 -0.44 -9.15 0.11
N GLU A 10 -1.17 -8.95 -1.00
CA GLU A 10 -0.61 -8.89 -2.35
C GLU A 10 0.38 -7.73 -2.50
N ALA A 11 0.05 -6.56 -1.94
CA ALA A 11 0.96 -5.40 -1.92
C ALA A 11 2.25 -5.67 -1.12
N THR A 12 2.13 -6.37 0.01
CA THR A 12 3.25 -6.76 0.86
C THR A 12 4.14 -7.78 0.16
N HIS A 13 3.53 -8.80 -0.45
CA HIS A 13 4.24 -9.82 -1.20
C HIS A 13 4.99 -9.23 -2.39
N HIS A 14 4.40 -8.24 -3.07
CA HIS A 14 5.06 -7.50 -4.14
C HIS A 14 6.33 -6.79 -3.65
N LEU A 15 6.26 -6.08 -2.51
CA LEU A 15 7.43 -5.44 -1.90
C LEU A 15 8.53 -6.43 -1.56
N TYR A 16 8.16 -7.60 -1.01
CA TYR A 16 9.10 -8.67 -0.67
C TYR A 16 9.83 -9.19 -1.92
N LEU A 17 9.09 -9.47 -3.01
CA LEU A 17 9.68 -9.93 -4.27
C LEU A 17 10.58 -8.87 -4.92
N GLU A 18 10.24 -7.59 -4.78
CA GLU A 18 11.05 -6.48 -5.29
C GLU A 18 12.24 -6.11 -4.35
N GLY A 19 12.31 -6.68 -3.15
CA GLY A 19 13.32 -6.31 -2.15
C GLY A 19 13.20 -4.86 -1.67
N LYS A 20 11.99 -4.29 -1.65
CA LYS A 20 11.73 -2.91 -1.25
C LYS A 20 11.31 -2.83 0.21
N GLU A 21 11.98 -2.00 1.00
CA GLU A 21 11.66 -1.83 2.43
C GLU A 21 10.32 -1.13 2.70
N GLY A 22 9.82 -0.32 1.75
CA GLY A 22 8.60 0.47 1.88
C GLY A 22 8.81 1.79 2.67
N PRO A 23 7.75 2.61 2.87
CA PRO A 23 6.38 2.37 2.42
C PRO A 23 6.21 2.63 0.92
N ILE A 24 5.48 1.76 0.24
CA ILE A 24 4.86 2.12 -1.06
C ILE A 24 3.46 2.61 -0.83
N ARG A 25 3.02 3.53 -1.70
CA ARG A 25 1.62 3.93 -1.78
C ARG A 25 0.91 3.08 -2.81
N CYS A 26 -0.16 2.43 -2.42
CA CYS A 26 -0.99 1.63 -3.31
C CYS A 26 -2.48 1.85 -3.05
N GLN A 27 -3.31 1.47 -4.02
CA GLN A 27 -4.76 1.46 -3.87
C GLN A 27 -5.24 0.03 -3.62
N VAL A 28 -6.02 -0.17 -2.57
CA VAL A 28 -6.68 -1.44 -2.23
C VAL A 28 -8.14 -1.12 -1.95
N ASP A 29 -9.07 -1.80 -2.63
CA ASP A 29 -10.52 -1.54 -2.51
C ASP A 29 -10.92 -0.06 -2.69
N GLY A 30 -10.26 0.62 -3.63
CA GLY A 30 -10.49 2.05 -3.88
C GLY A 30 -9.89 3.00 -2.83
N SER A 31 -9.42 2.48 -1.71
CA SER A 31 -8.76 3.24 -0.64
C SER A 31 -7.25 3.31 -0.83
N LEU A 32 -6.63 4.40 -0.39
CA LEU A 32 -5.19 4.58 -0.44
C LEU A 32 -4.52 4.02 0.82
N TRP A 33 -3.43 3.29 0.63
CA TRP A 33 -2.68 2.65 1.71
C TRP A 33 -1.18 2.81 1.51
N GLU A 34 -0.47 2.93 2.64
CA GLU A 34 0.99 2.78 2.73
C GLU A 34 1.29 1.37 3.24
N VAL A 35 2.10 0.61 2.50
CA VAL A 35 2.42 -0.79 2.82
C VAL A 35 3.94 -0.98 2.89
N TRP A 36 4.38 -1.76 3.86
CA TRP A 36 5.78 -2.14 4.09
C TRP A 36 5.98 -3.64 3.84
N GLN A 37 7.18 -4.06 3.44
CA GLN A 37 7.48 -5.48 3.22
C GLN A 37 7.33 -6.36 4.48
N ASP A 38 7.41 -5.74 5.65
CA ASP A 38 7.28 -6.38 6.97
C ASP A 38 5.81 -6.71 7.33
N GLY A 39 4.86 -6.47 6.40
CA GLY A 39 3.43 -6.72 6.60
C GLY A 39 2.67 -5.60 7.30
N ARG A 40 3.38 -4.55 7.73
CA ARG A 40 2.74 -3.33 8.23
C ARG A 40 2.00 -2.62 7.09
N SER A 41 0.85 -2.04 7.43
CA SER A 41 0.08 -1.20 6.53
C SER A 41 -0.56 -0.04 7.29
N ARG A 42 -0.75 1.09 6.59
CA ARG A 42 -1.35 2.30 7.12
C ARG A 42 -2.35 2.83 6.10
N TRP A 43 -3.57 3.05 6.55
CA TRP A 43 -4.57 3.73 5.72
C TRP A 43 -4.18 5.20 5.55
N VAL A 44 -4.15 5.66 4.30
CA VAL A 44 -3.92 7.06 3.97
C VAL A 44 -5.28 7.67 3.66
N SER A 45 -5.90 8.25 4.68
CA SER A 45 -7.11 9.05 4.48
C SER A 45 -6.73 10.24 3.59
N ASN A 46 -7.49 10.47 2.52
CA ASN A 46 -7.47 11.77 1.86
C ASN A 46 -8.10 12.78 2.83
N CYS A 47 -7.30 13.32 3.77
CA CYS A 47 -7.69 14.50 4.52
C CYS A 47 -7.67 15.70 3.57
N GLU A 48 -8.69 15.76 2.72
CA GLU A 48 -9.21 17.01 2.19
C GLU A 48 -10.65 17.10 2.68
N VAL A 49 -10.79 17.30 3.98
CA VAL A 49 -11.98 17.95 4.53
C VAL A 49 -11.65 19.44 4.51
N ALA A 50 -12.04 20.11 3.44
CA ALA A 50 -12.18 21.55 3.37
C ALA A 50 -13.31 21.88 2.38
#